data_AF-A0A3L7VXX9-F1
#
_entry.id   AF-A0A3L7VXX9-F1
#
_cell.length_a   1.000
_cell.length_b   1.000
_cell.length_c   1.000
_cell.angle_alpha   90.00
_cell.angle_beta   90.00
_cell.angle_gamma   90.00
#
_symmetry.space_group_name_H-M   'P 1'
#
loop_
_entity.id
_entity.type
_entity.pdbx_description
1 polymer ?
#
loop_
_entity_poly.entity_id
_entity_poly.type
_entity_poly.pdbx_seq_one_letter_code
_entity_poly.pdbx_strand_id
1 'polypeptide(L)'
;MKPLGGAAAGRIVLIGSGEIGPSMAPLHRSLVASLPGQSTPASLVALDGSYDFQTNRAEMGEKIAVYFRSKVGIPTTVVGLPEPERDGADLPPAAFAPTIAALNDANLLFLGPGSPSRALRRWQGTPIVEQLISRIQHGATLIASSAAAAASGRVTIPVYEIYKAGVNPTWLDGLDVIGTLTGLAVAVVPHWNNNEGATHDTSRCFIGEARLQRLEREIPDGTAVLGIDEHTALTIDLGASSVTVAGKGAVTIRIPGIGETALHSGATESLATFAARFGAAAGAPRAALPPTDTLVPPSKPEPGADIRVAVERLIALRATARAERRFSDADAIREAIEALGVELVDEPTGARWSLRS
;
A
#
# COMPACT_ATOMS: atom_id res chain seq x y z
N MET A 1 -7.59 -43.38 -22.46
CA MET A 1 -6.65 -42.52 -21.70
C MET A 1 -7.41 -41.27 -21.31
N LYS A 2 -7.72 -41.09 -20.02
CA LYS A 2 -8.26 -39.81 -19.51
C LYS A 2 -7.13 -38.78 -19.66
N PRO A 3 -7.35 -37.59 -20.23
CA PRO A 3 -6.31 -36.57 -20.22
C PRO A 3 -5.96 -36.29 -18.76
N LEU A 4 -4.67 -36.34 -18.42
CA LEU A 4 -4.16 -35.78 -17.18
C LEU A 4 -4.52 -34.30 -17.23
N GLY A 5 -5.59 -33.90 -16.56
CA GLY A 5 -6.02 -32.51 -16.52
C GLY A 5 -4.90 -31.70 -15.91
N GLY A 6 -4.31 -30.78 -16.69
CA GLY A 6 -3.41 -29.77 -16.14
C GLY A 6 -4.14 -29.06 -15.00
N ALA A 7 -3.47 -28.88 -13.86
CA ALA A 7 -4.04 -28.13 -12.76
C ALA A 7 -4.48 -26.74 -13.28
N ALA A 8 -5.70 -26.32 -12.95
CA ALA A 8 -6.16 -24.98 -13.32
C ALA A 8 -5.22 -23.94 -12.70
N ALA A 9 -4.98 -22.85 -13.43
CA ALA A 9 -4.18 -21.74 -12.92
C ALA A 9 -4.79 -21.21 -11.60
N GLY A 10 -3.91 -20.75 -10.72
CA GLY A 10 -4.25 -20.26 -9.40
C GLY A 10 -4.74 -18.82 -9.43
N ARG A 11 -4.50 -18.10 -8.32
CA ARG A 11 -5.01 -16.74 -8.15
C ARG A 11 -4.03 -15.86 -7.41
N ILE A 12 -4.13 -14.55 -7.65
CA ILE A 12 -3.45 -13.51 -6.89
C ILE A 12 -4.50 -12.67 -6.14
N VAL A 13 -4.22 -12.40 -4.86
CA VAL A 13 -5.05 -11.61 -3.96
C VAL A 13 -4.24 -10.42 -3.49
N LEU A 14 -4.68 -9.23 -3.84
CA LEU A 14 -4.05 -7.97 -3.44
C LEU A 14 -4.88 -7.33 -2.31
N ILE A 15 -4.27 -7.10 -1.14
CA ILE A 15 -4.94 -6.53 0.03
C ILE A 15 -4.42 -5.11 0.29
N GLY A 16 -5.33 -4.14 0.42
CA GLY A 16 -4.97 -2.75 0.72
C GLY A 16 -4.41 -2.58 2.14
N SER A 17 -5.08 -3.15 3.14
CA SER A 17 -4.59 -3.23 4.52
C SER A 17 -5.38 -4.24 5.36
N GLY A 18 -4.93 -4.50 6.60
CA GLY A 18 -5.68 -5.30 7.57
C GLY A 18 -5.57 -6.81 7.33
N GLU A 19 -4.51 -7.23 6.65
CA GLU A 19 -4.19 -8.60 6.24
C GLU A 19 -4.27 -9.64 7.37
N ILE A 20 -3.87 -9.27 8.58
CA ILE A 20 -3.91 -10.10 9.78
C ILE A 20 -4.93 -9.57 10.81
N GLY A 21 -5.89 -8.78 10.33
CA GLY A 21 -6.98 -8.23 11.12
C GLY A 21 -8.25 -9.10 11.06
N PRO A 22 -9.22 -8.86 11.98
CA PRO A 22 -10.50 -9.57 11.97
C PRO A 22 -11.29 -9.42 10.67
N SER A 23 -11.16 -8.27 9.99
CA SER A 23 -11.88 -7.97 8.75
C SER A 23 -11.50 -8.89 7.58
N MET A 24 -10.26 -9.39 7.55
CA MET A 24 -9.76 -10.25 6.46
C MET A 24 -9.87 -11.74 6.77
N ALA A 25 -10.19 -12.13 8.01
CA ALA A 25 -10.30 -13.54 8.38
C ALA A 25 -11.34 -14.32 7.55
N PRO A 26 -12.54 -13.79 7.23
CA PRO A 26 -13.49 -14.47 6.36
C PRO A 26 -12.95 -14.72 4.95
N LEU A 27 -12.26 -13.74 4.36
CA LEU A 27 -11.61 -13.88 3.06
C LEU A 27 -10.60 -15.02 3.08
N HIS A 28 -9.66 -15.02 4.03
CA HIS A 28 -8.64 -16.06 4.13
C HIS A 28 -9.24 -17.46 4.30
N ARG A 29 -10.27 -17.61 5.15
CA ARG A 29 -10.97 -18.90 5.30
C ARG A 29 -11.63 -19.35 4.00
N SER A 30 -12.23 -18.41 3.25
CA SER A 30 -12.84 -18.73 1.96
C SER A 30 -11.80 -19.18 0.92
N LEU A 31 -10.62 -18.55 0.92
CA LEU A 31 -9.51 -18.97 0.04
C LEU A 31 -9.06 -20.40 0.36
N VAL A 32 -8.85 -20.71 1.65
CA VAL A 32 -8.49 -22.07 2.10
C VAL A 32 -9.59 -23.09 1.75
N ALA A 33 -10.86 -22.76 2.00
CA ALA A 33 -11.99 -23.65 1.70
C ALA A 33 -12.19 -23.89 0.20
N SER A 34 -11.73 -22.97 -0.64
CA SER A 34 -11.84 -23.06 -2.11
C SER A 34 -10.62 -23.70 -2.78
N LEU A 35 -9.62 -24.15 -2.01
CA LEU A 35 -8.53 -24.94 -2.56
C LEU A 35 -9.08 -26.26 -3.12
N PRO A 36 -8.53 -26.77 -4.24
CA PRO A 36 -8.92 -28.07 -4.75
C PRO A 36 -8.64 -29.15 -3.69
N GLY A 37 -9.49 -30.19 -3.66
CA GLY A 37 -9.27 -31.33 -2.77
C GLY A 37 -7.92 -31.98 -3.08
N GLN A 38 -7.04 -32.04 -2.08
CA GLN A 38 -5.69 -32.57 -2.21
C GLN A 38 -5.49 -33.79 -1.32
N SER A 39 -4.54 -34.65 -1.71
CA SER A 39 -4.10 -35.79 -0.90
C SER A 39 -3.32 -35.36 0.35
N THR A 40 -2.74 -34.16 0.32
CA THR A 40 -2.03 -33.54 1.44
C THR A 40 -2.86 -32.41 2.06
N PRO A 41 -2.79 -32.21 3.39
CA PRO A 41 -3.43 -31.07 4.04
C PRO A 41 -2.93 -29.74 3.46
N ALA A 42 -3.85 -28.77 3.33
CA ALA A 42 -3.49 -27.43 2.87
C ALA A 42 -2.49 -26.75 3.81
N SER A 43 -1.51 -26.06 3.26
CA SER A 43 -0.51 -25.31 4.02
C SER A 43 -0.27 -23.91 3.43
N LEU A 44 0.22 -23.02 4.29
CA LEU A 44 0.59 -21.66 3.94
C LEU A 44 2.08 -21.42 4.23
N VAL A 45 2.75 -20.75 3.30
CA VAL A 45 4.08 -20.18 3.53
C VAL A 45 3.99 -18.66 3.53
N ALA A 46 4.41 -18.06 4.65
CA ALA A 46 4.58 -16.62 4.79
C ALA A 46 6.03 -16.28 4.47
N LEU A 47 6.25 -15.60 3.34
CA LEU A 47 7.55 -15.14 2.92
C LEU A 47 7.81 -13.74 3.50
N ASP A 48 8.85 -13.64 4.33
CA ASP A 48 9.38 -12.35 4.73
C ASP A 48 10.20 -11.70 3.61
N GLY A 49 10.57 -10.45 3.81
CA GLY A 49 11.32 -9.66 2.84
C GLY A 49 10.92 -8.21 2.94
N SER A 50 9.65 -7.91 2.74
CA SER A 50 9.11 -6.55 2.91
C SER A 50 9.33 -5.97 4.31
N TYR A 51 9.33 -6.79 5.37
CA TYR A 51 9.55 -6.37 6.76
C TYR A 51 10.83 -6.90 7.40
N ASP A 52 11.69 -7.62 6.66
CA ASP A 52 12.84 -8.33 7.26
C ASP A 52 13.95 -7.41 7.80
N PHE A 53 13.86 -6.10 7.50
CA PHE A 53 14.72 -5.05 8.06
C PHE A 53 14.34 -4.67 9.51
N GLN A 54 13.17 -5.08 10.00
CA GLN A 54 12.71 -4.71 11.32
C GLN A 54 13.46 -5.51 12.40
N THR A 55 13.84 -4.85 13.48
CA THR A 55 14.52 -5.49 14.62
C THR A 55 13.67 -6.59 15.28
N ASN A 56 12.35 -6.51 15.15
CA ASN A 56 11.40 -7.52 15.60
C ASN A 56 10.90 -8.46 14.47
N ARG A 57 11.70 -8.68 13.40
CA ARG A 57 11.39 -9.58 12.27
C ARG A 57 10.79 -10.92 12.71
N ALA A 58 11.42 -11.60 13.67
CA ALA A 58 10.98 -12.90 14.14
C ALA A 58 9.59 -12.84 14.81
N GLU A 59 9.34 -11.79 15.61
CA GLU A 59 8.04 -11.57 16.25
C GLU A 59 6.96 -11.25 15.21
N MET A 60 7.27 -10.46 14.18
CA MET A 60 6.34 -10.17 13.10
C MET A 60 5.95 -11.44 12.33
N GLY A 61 6.94 -12.28 11.99
CA GLY A 61 6.70 -13.59 11.38
C GLY A 61 5.80 -14.46 12.26
N GLU A 62 6.11 -14.57 13.56
CA GLU A 62 5.32 -15.38 14.48
C GLU A 62 3.88 -14.85 14.63
N LYS A 63 3.68 -13.52 14.67
CA LYS A 63 2.34 -12.92 14.67
C LYS A 63 1.53 -13.32 13.45
N ILE A 64 2.14 -13.30 12.25
CA ILE A 64 1.50 -13.76 11.01
C ILE A 64 1.13 -15.25 11.11
N ALA A 65 2.08 -16.09 11.54
CA ALA A 65 1.86 -17.53 11.68
C ALA A 65 0.77 -17.88 12.70
N VAL A 66 0.77 -17.21 13.86
CA VAL A 66 -0.28 -17.34 14.88
C VAL A 66 -1.64 -16.91 14.34
N TYR A 67 -1.71 -15.81 13.59
CA TYR A 67 -2.98 -15.37 12.99
C TYR A 67 -3.55 -16.43 12.04
N PHE A 68 -2.76 -16.92 11.07
CA PHE A 68 -3.26 -17.91 10.12
C PHE A 68 -3.59 -19.26 10.78
N ARG A 69 -2.78 -19.72 11.74
CA ARG A 69 -3.10 -20.94 12.50
C ARG A 69 -4.38 -20.80 13.33
N SER A 70 -4.50 -19.72 14.11
CA SER A 70 -5.58 -19.58 15.11
C SER A 70 -6.88 -19.00 14.55
N LYS A 71 -6.81 -18.09 13.58
CA LYS A 71 -7.98 -17.40 13.02
C LYS A 71 -8.42 -17.99 11.70
N VAL A 72 -7.50 -18.48 10.87
CA VAL A 72 -7.83 -19.06 9.56
C VAL A 72 -7.93 -20.58 9.62
N GLY A 73 -7.12 -21.22 10.48
CA GLY A 73 -7.10 -22.68 10.64
C GLY A 73 -6.16 -23.39 9.67
N ILE A 74 -5.12 -22.71 9.18
CA ILE A 74 -4.14 -23.29 8.24
C ILE A 74 -2.73 -23.36 8.86
N PRO A 75 -2.05 -24.52 8.79
CA PRO A 75 -0.63 -24.61 9.16
C PRO A 75 0.18 -23.58 8.37
N THR A 76 1.01 -22.82 9.07
CA THR A 76 1.76 -21.72 8.49
C THR A 76 3.23 -21.82 8.87
N THR A 77 4.10 -21.80 7.87
CA THR A 77 5.55 -21.70 8.02
C THR A 77 6.01 -20.32 7.57
N VAL A 78 6.86 -19.67 8.35
CA VAL A 78 7.51 -18.42 7.96
C VAL A 78 8.87 -18.75 7.39
N VAL A 79 9.17 -18.25 6.20
CA VAL A 79 10.46 -18.39 5.55
C VAL A 79 10.97 -17.03 5.09
N GLY A 80 12.27 -16.95 4.89
CA GLY A 80 12.92 -15.74 4.43
C GLY A 80 14.20 -16.04 3.69
N LEU A 81 14.82 -14.98 3.17
CA LEU A 81 16.17 -15.05 2.62
C LEU A 81 17.21 -14.84 3.73
N PRO A 82 18.40 -15.48 3.64
CA PRO A 82 19.49 -15.25 4.59
C PRO A 82 20.09 -13.85 4.42
N GLU A 83 20.93 -13.44 5.36
CA GLU A 83 21.67 -12.16 5.33
C GLU A 83 20.75 -10.97 4.95
N PRO A 84 19.78 -10.61 5.82
CA PRO A 84 18.79 -9.58 5.51
C PRO A 84 19.43 -8.24 5.15
N GLU A 85 20.61 -7.92 5.66
CA GLU A 85 21.31 -6.67 5.36
C GLU A 85 21.78 -6.58 3.90
N ARG A 86 21.91 -7.71 3.22
CA ARG A 86 22.37 -7.80 1.83
C ARG A 86 21.21 -7.71 0.85
N ASP A 87 21.44 -7.25 -0.37
CA ASP A 87 20.42 -7.33 -1.41
C ASP A 87 20.26 -8.77 -1.88
N GLY A 88 19.04 -9.15 -2.23
CA GLY A 88 18.71 -10.53 -2.62
C GLY A 88 19.52 -10.97 -3.85
N ALA A 89 19.66 -10.09 -4.83
CA ALA A 89 20.41 -10.35 -6.07
C ALA A 89 21.90 -10.64 -5.84
N ASP A 90 22.47 -10.21 -4.70
CA ASP A 90 23.87 -10.45 -4.36
C ASP A 90 24.07 -11.80 -3.65
N LEU A 91 23.00 -12.48 -3.22
CA LEU A 91 23.11 -13.76 -2.54
C LEU A 91 23.52 -14.88 -3.52
N PRO A 92 24.32 -15.86 -3.08
CA PRO A 92 24.69 -16.98 -3.93
C PRO A 92 23.44 -17.82 -4.28
N PRO A 93 23.37 -18.45 -5.47
CA PRO A 93 22.18 -19.23 -5.89
C PRO A 93 21.73 -20.30 -4.89
N ALA A 94 22.65 -20.91 -4.14
CA ALA A 94 22.33 -21.91 -3.12
C ALA A 94 21.53 -21.33 -1.92
N ALA A 95 21.63 -20.01 -1.67
CA ALA A 95 20.93 -19.34 -0.58
C ALA A 95 19.40 -19.39 -0.71
N PHE A 96 18.88 -19.53 -1.94
CA PHE A 96 17.45 -19.55 -2.21
C PHE A 96 16.82 -20.94 -2.02
N ALA A 97 17.62 -22.01 -2.00
CA ALA A 97 17.10 -23.39 -2.03
C ALA A 97 16.09 -23.71 -0.90
N PRO A 98 16.32 -23.33 0.38
CA PRO A 98 15.35 -23.59 1.43
C PRO A 98 14.03 -22.84 1.22
N THR A 99 14.10 -21.58 0.78
CA THR A 99 12.93 -20.74 0.52
C THR A 99 12.13 -21.29 -0.66
N ILE A 100 12.80 -21.64 -1.76
CA ILE A 100 12.17 -22.23 -2.95
C ILE A 100 11.49 -23.57 -2.61
N ALA A 101 12.15 -24.44 -1.84
CA ALA A 101 11.55 -25.69 -1.38
C ALA A 101 10.25 -25.44 -0.60
N ALA A 102 10.26 -24.49 0.35
CA ALA A 102 9.06 -24.14 1.10
C ALA A 102 7.93 -23.59 0.21
N LEU A 103 8.24 -22.73 -0.76
CA LEU A 103 7.24 -22.20 -1.71
C LEU A 103 6.63 -23.33 -2.57
N ASN A 104 7.40 -24.35 -2.91
CA ASN A 104 6.92 -25.51 -3.67
C ASN A 104 5.94 -26.38 -2.88
N ASP A 105 6.18 -26.54 -1.58
CA ASP A 105 5.38 -27.41 -0.71
C ASP A 105 4.06 -26.76 -0.22
N ALA A 106 3.86 -25.46 -0.49
CA ALA A 106 2.70 -24.71 -0.01
C ALA A 106 1.63 -24.47 -1.07
N ASN A 107 0.38 -24.33 -0.63
CA ASN A 107 -0.78 -24.02 -1.48
C ASN A 107 -1.12 -22.54 -1.46
N LEU A 108 -0.96 -21.91 -0.30
CA LEU A 108 -1.09 -20.48 -0.13
C LEU A 108 0.30 -19.90 0.14
N LEU A 109 0.58 -18.79 -0.53
CA LEU A 109 1.79 -18.02 -0.37
C LEU A 109 1.37 -16.64 0.13
N PHE A 110 1.98 -16.16 1.20
CA PHE A 110 1.64 -14.87 1.79
C PHE A 110 2.87 -13.96 1.79
N LEU A 111 2.76 -12.79 1.18
CA LEU A 111 3.75 -11.72 1.20
C LEU A 111 3.20 -10.58 2.06
N GLY A 112 3.86 -10.36 3.20
CA GLY A 112 3.36 -9.50 4.27
C GLY A 112 3.62 -7.99 4.09
N PRO A 113 3.16 -7.19 5.07
CA PRO A 113 3.34 -5.73 5.10
C PRO A 113 4.82 -5.34 5.24
N GLY A 114 5.13 -4.06 5.14
CA GLY A 114 6.48 -3.55 5.41
C GLY A 114 6.85 -2.41 4.48
N SER A 115 8.01 -2.49 3.85
CA SER A 115 8.48 -1.54 2.85
C SER A 115 8.40 -2.15 1.44
N PRO A 116 7.76 -1.47 0.47
CA PRO A 116 7.79 -1.88 -0.93
C PRO A 116 9.20 -1.90 -1.51
N SER A 117 10.02 -0.87 -1.24
CA SER A 117 11.41 -0.81 -1.72
C SER A 117 12.27 -1.93 -1.13
N ARG A 118 11.96 -2.36 0.10
CA ARG A 118 12.60 -3.53 0.71
C ARG A 118 12.18 -4.83 0.02
N ALA A 119 10.90 -5.00 -0.27
CA ALA A 119 10.42 -6.15 -1.04
C ALA A 119 11.16 -6.29 -2.38
N LEU A 120 11.32 -5.17 -3.10
CA LEU A 120 12.10 -5.12 -4.35
C LEU A 120 13.55 -5.55 -4.12
N ARG A 121 14.28 -4.94 -3.16
CA ARG A 121 15.67 -5.31 -2.85
C ARG A 121 15.86 -6.78 -2.50
N ARG A 122 14.85 -7.41 -1.89
CA ARG A 122 14.96 -8.81 -1.46
C ARG A 122 14.55 -9.80 -2.55
N TRP A 123 13.60 -9.47 -3.42
CA TRP A 123 13.04 -10.45 -4.36
C TRP A 123 13.36 -10.16 -5.83
N GLN A 124 13.52 -8.90 -6.23
CA GLN A 124 13.80 -8.53 -7.62
C GLN A 124 15.16 -9.07 -8.07
N GLY A 125 15.21 -9.62 -9.28
CA GLY A 125 16.43 -10.24 -9.83
C GLY A 125 16.81 -11.57 -9.16
N THR A 126 15.91 -12.18 -8.39
CA THR A 126 16.12 -13.48 -7.74
C THR A 126 15.15 -14.55 -8.27
N PRO A 127 15.44 -15.85 -8.11
CA PRO A 127 14.53 -16.93 -8.49
C PRO A 127 13.18 -16.93 -7.73
N ILE A 128 13.04 -16.13 -6.67
CA ILE A 128 11.82 -16.06 -5.86
C ILE A 128 10.64 -15.58 -6.70
N VAL A 129 10.78 -14.53 -7.50
CA VAL A 129 9.67 -13.94 -8.27
C VAL A 129 9.18 -14.93 -9.33
N GLU A 130 10.11 -15.54 -10.07
CA GLU A 130 9.82 -16.58 -11.05
C GLU A 130 9.11 -17.77 -10.40
N GLN A 131 9.57 -18.17 -9.21
CA GLN A 131 8.94 -19.26 -8.47
C GLN A 131 7.53 -18.90 -8.02
N LEU A 132 7.27 -17.69 -7.52
CA LEU A 132 5.93 -17.23 -7.14
C LEU A 132 4.96 -17.29 -8.33
N ILE A 133 5.38 -16.77 -9.49
CA ILE A 133 4.60 -16.80 -10.74
C ILE A 133 4.34 -18.25 -11.16
N SER A 134 5.36 -19.10 -11.16
CA SER A 134 5.23 -20.53 -11.47
C SER A 134 4.26 -21.23 -10.53
N ARG A 135 4.32 -20.96 -9.22
CA ARG A 135 3.36 -21.55 -8.26
C ARG A 135 1.93 -21.13 -8.57
N ILE A 136 1.68 -19.86 -8.90
CA ILE A 136 0.35 -19.39 -9.30
C ILE A 136 -0.11 -20.09 -10.58
N GLN A 137 0.73 -20.16 -11.61
CA GLN A 137 0.39 -20.87 -12.86
C GLN A 137 0.03 -22.35 -12.62
N HIS A 138 0.57 -22.96 -11.57
CA HIS A 138 0.30 -24.33 -11.14
C HIS A 138 -0.71 -24.43 -9.97
N GLY A 139 -1.59 -23.45 -9.83
CA GLY A 139 -2.77 -23.54 -8.95
C GLY A 139 -2.61 -22.99 -7.54
N ALA A 140 -1.45 -22.43 -7.18
CA ALA A 140 -1.26 -21.80 -5.87
C ALA A 140 -2.01 -20.46 -5.77
N THR A 141 -2.34 -20.08 -4.54
CA THR A 141 -2.91 -18.77 -4.23
C THR A 141 -1.84 -17.87 -3.63
N LEU A 142 -1.49 -16.78 -4.32
CA LEU A 142 -0.62 -15.75 -3.76
C LEU A 142 -1.45 -14.64 -3.12
N ILE A 143 -1.17 -14.32 -1.87
CA ILE A 143 -1.75 -13.20 -1.13
C ILE A 143 -0.63 -12.19 -0.91
N ALA A 144 -0.75 -11.00 -1.49
CA ALA A 144 0.17 -9.90 -1.29
C ALA A 144 -0.56 -8.74 -0.59
N SER A 145 -0.04 -8.28 0.54
CA SER A 145 -0.66 -7.20 1.32
C SER A 145 0.20 -5.95 1.39
N SER A 146 -0.46 -4.79 1.40
CA SER A 146 0.16 -3.48 1.60
C SER A 146 1.45 -3.34 0.76
N ALA A 147 2.62 -3.32 1.40
CA ALA A 147 3.91 -3.20 0.74
C ALA A 147 4.17 -4.22 -0.37
N ALA A 148 3.82 -5.49 -0.15
CA ALA A 148 3.99 -6.51 -1.18
C ALA A 148 2.97 -6.36 -2.32
N ALA A 149 1.76 -5.88 -2.02
CA ALA A 149 0.78 -5.56 -3.06
C ALA A 149 1.31 -4.44 -3.96
N ALA A 150 1.86 -3.36 -3.37
CA ALA A 150 2.49 -2.27 -4.10
C ALA A 150 3.68 -2.73 -4.96
N ALA A 151 4.50 -3.64 -4.42
CA ALA A 151 5.64 -4.23 -5.14
C ALA A 151 5.22 -5.13 -6.32
N SER A 152 4.00 -5.67 -6.33
CA SER A 152 3.53 -6.63 -7.34
C SER A 152 3.17 -6.00 -8.70
N GLY A 153 3.09 -4.67 -8.76
CA GLY A 153 2.82 -3.92 -10.00
C GLY A 153 4.03 -3.80 -10.92
N ARG A 154 3.83 -3.14 -12.06
CA ARG A 154 4.88 -2.77 -13.03
C ARG A 154 5.84 -1.73 -12.46
N VAL A 155 5.29 -0.79 -11.70
CA VAL A 155 6.03 0.22 -10.94
C VAL A 155 5.51 0.28 -9.51
N THR A 156 6.36 0.73 -8.60
CA THR A 156 6.12 0.66 -7.16
C THR A 156 6.40 2.00 -6.48
N ILE A 157 5.53 2.40 -5.57
CA ILE A 157 5.72 3.59 -4.73
C ILE A 157 6.70 3.26 -3.58
N PRO A 158 7.87 3.93 -3.48
CA PRO A 158 8.74 3.82 -2.32
C PRO A 158 8.20 4.69 -1.17
N VAL A 159 7.11 4.22 -0.55
CA VAL A 159 6.31 5.04 0.39
C VAL A 159 7.12 5.53 1.59
N TYR A 160 8.06 4.75 2.13
CA TYR A 160 8.84 5.19 3.29
C TYR A 160 9.83 6.28 2.90
N GLU A 161 10.43 6.18 1.73
CA GLU A 161 11.33 7.18 1.19
C GLU A 161 10.58 8.50 0.94
N ILE A 162 9.39 8.44 0.35
CA ILE A 162 8.59 9.64 0.03
C ILE A 162 7.94 10.24 1.29
N TYR A 163 7.23 9.42 2.06
CA TYR A 163 6.42 9.89 3.18
C TYR A 163 7.23 10.14 4.45
N LYS A 164 8.19 9.25 4.79
CA LYS A 164 8.95 9.33 6.04
C LYS A 164 10.29 10.04 5.88
N ALA A 165 11.03 9.76 4.81
CA ALA A 165 12.34 10.36 4.57
C ALA A 165 12.29 11.67 3.77
N GLY A 166 11.14 12.01 3.18
CA GLY A 166 10.95 13.26 2.45
C GLY A 166 11.64 13.32 1.09
N VAL A 167 11.97 12.16 0.50
CA VAL A 167 12.54 12.07 -0.85
C VAL A 167 11.50 12.50 -1.88
N ASN A 168 11.95 13.15 -2.96
CA ASN A 168 11.06 13.52 -4.06
C ASN A 168 10.34 12.29 -4.64
N PRO A 169 9.04 12.39 -4.99
CA PRO A 169 8.31 11.25 -5.52
C PRO A 169 8.89 10.74 -6.84
N THR A 170 9.36 9.49 -6.84
CA THR A 170 9.81 8.76 -8.03
C THR A 170 9.28 7.33 -8.00
N TRP A 171 8.99 6.76 -9.16
CA TRP A 171 8.68 5.33 -9.29
C TRP A 171 9.94 4.48 -9.15
N LEU A 172 9.80 3.31 -8.54
CA LEU A 172 10.74 2.20 -8.70
C LEU A 172 10.15 1.19 -9.70
N ASP A 173 11.01 0.44 -10.39
CA ASP A 173 10.58 -0.73 -11.16
C ASP A 173 10.00 -1.77 -10.19
N GLY A 174 8.79 -2.25 -10.49
CA GLY A 174 8.11 -3.25 -9.68
C GLY A 174 8.50 -4.68 -10.04
N LEU A 175 7.94 -5.65 -9.32
CA LEU A 175 8.14 -7.08 -9.61
C LEU A 175 7.37 -7.54 -10.85
N ASP A 176 6.42 -6.75 -11.33
CA ASP A 176 5.55 -6.98 -12.49
C ASP A 176 4.87 -8.36 -12.50
N VAL A 177 4.48 -8.84 -11.32
CA VAL A 177 3.76 -10.12 -11.16
C VAL A 177 2.38 -10.03 -11.80
N ILE A 178 1.70 -8.90 -11.64
CA ILE A 178 0.38 -8.68 -12.25
C ILE A 178 0.49 -8.64 -13.78
N GLY A 179 1.45 -7.89 -14.33
CA GLY A 179 1.67 -7.82 -15.77
C GLY A 179 2.03 -9.18 -16.36
N THR A 180 2.89 -9.94 -15.70
CA THR A 180 3.29 -11.28 -16.16
C THR A 180 2.12 -12.27 -16.19
N LEU A 181 1.19 -12.19 -15.23
CA LEU A 181 0.06 -13.12 -15.13
C LEU A 181 -1.15 -12.72 -15.97
N THR A 182 -1.35 -11.42 -16.21
CA THR A 182 -2.61 -10.88 -16.76
C THR A 182 -2.42 -10.02 -18.02
N GLY A 183 -1.20 -9.58 -18.31
CA GLY A 183 -0.90 -8.59 -19.34
C GLY A 183 -1.22 -7.14 -18.94
N LEU A 184 -1.72 -6.90 -17.71
CA LEU A 184 -2.07 -5.55 -17.25
C LEU A 184 -0.84 -4.80 -16.74
N ALA A 185 -0.56 -3.64 -17.33
CA ALA A 185 0.41 -2.69 -16.80
C ALA A 185 -0.23 -1.83 -15.70
N VAL A 186 0.08 -2.11 -14.44
CA VAL A 186 -0.50 -1.38 -13.30
C VAL A 186 0.53 -0.97 -12.25
N ALA A 187 0.34 0.21 -11.68
CA ALA A 187 0.90 0.61 -10.39
C ALA A 187 -0.12 0.28 -9.29
N VAL A 188 0.19 -0.69 -8.42
CA VAL A 188 -0.72 -1.04 -7.32
C VAL A 188 -0.53 -0.06 -6.17
N VAL A 189 -1.62 0.59 -5.74
CA VAL A 189 -1.61 1.61 -4.68
C VAL A 189 -2.50 1.15 -3.54
N PRO A 190 -1.96 0.40 -2.55
CA PRO A 190 -2.70 0.03 -1.35
C PRO A 190 -2.97 1.26 -0.48
N HIS A 191 -3.80 1.13 0.55
CA HIS A 191 -4.18 2.24 1.44
C HIS A 191 -4.73 3.45 0.63
N TRP A 192 -5.54 3.17 -0.39
CA TRP A 192 -6.03 4.17 -1.34
C TRP A 192 -6.79 5.31 -0.65
N ASN A 193 -7.62 4.97 0.33
CA ASN A 193 -8.46 5.87 1.10
C ASN A 193 -7.96 6.14 2.53
N ASN A 194 -6.68 5.86 2.83
CA ASN A 194 -6.14 6.12 4.16
C ASN A 194 -6.35 7.58 4.56
N ASN A 195 -6.70 7.79 5.83
CA ASN A 195 -6.99 9.10 6.39
C ASN A 195 -6.44 9.25 7.81
N GLU A 196 -5.37 8.53 8.14
CA GLU A 196 -4.75 8.57 9.47
C GLU A 196 -4.02 9.89 9.75
N GLY A 197 -3.66 10.65 8.71
CA GLY A 197 -2.91 11.89 8.83
C GLY A 197 -3.63 13.00 9.60
N ALA A 198 -4.97 13.00 9.63
CA ALA A 198 -5.88 13.97 10.23
C ALA A 198 -5.70 15.44 9.79
N THR A 199 -4.50 16.00 9.94
CA THR A 199 -4.11 17.37 9.58
C THR A 199 -3.54 17.48 8.17
N HIS A 200 -3.26 16.35 7.51
CA HIS A 200 -2.72 16.29 6.16
C HIS A 200 -3.24 15.05 5.43
N ASP A 201 -3.14 15.09 4.10
CA ASP A 201 -3.60 14.02 3.23
C ASP A 201 -2.62 12.83 3.22
N THR A 202 -3.08 11.70 3.75
CA THR A 202 -2.39 10.41 3.74
C THR A 202 -3.07 9.38 2.84
N SER A 203 -3.98 9.81 1.98
CA SER A 203 -4.56 8.94 0.95
C SER A 203 -3.49 8.45 -0.03
N ARG A 204 -3.85 7.52 -0.91
CA ARG A 204 -2.97 7.04 -1.99
C ARG A 204 -1.65 6.44 -1.48
N CYS A 205 -1.71 5.51 -0.54
CA CYS A 205 -0.50 4.91 0.06
C CYS A 205 0.33 5.94 0.85
N PHE A 206 -0.31 6.67 1.78
CA PHE A 206 0.31 7.65 2.69
C PHE A 206 0.92 8.90 2.03
N ILE A 207 1.07 8.96 0.71
CA ILE A 207 1.74 10.08 0.04
C ILE A 207 0.79 11.25 -0.28
N GLY A 208 -0.52 11.02 -0.28
CA GLY A 208 -1.56 11.98 -0.64
C GLY A 208 -1.75 12.17 -2.15
N GLU A 209 -2.89 12.72 -2.53
CA GLU A 209 -3.31 12.95 -3.91
C GLU A 209 -2.33 13.84 -4.66
N ALA A 210 -1.83 14.91 -4.03
CA ALA A 210 -0.91 15.86 -4.65
C ALA A 210 0.43 15.22 -5.05
N ARG A 211 0.94 14.25 -4.27
CA ARG A 211 2.17 13.52 -4.61
C ARG A 211 1.90 12.41 -5.62
N LEU A 212 0.76 11.73 -5.54
CA LEU A 212 0.36 10.77 -6.57
C LEU A 212 0.27 11.43 -7.95
N GLN A 213 -0.37 12.61 -8.05
CA GLN A 213 -0.46 13.36 -9.31
C GLN A 213 0.91 13.74 -9.90
N ARG A 214 1.94 13.93 -9.06
CA ARG A 214 3.32 14.14 -9.55
C ARG A 214 3.88 12.86 -10.12
N LEU A 215 3.74 11.74 -9.41
CA LEU A 215 4.15 10.42 -9.88
C LEU A 215 3.46 10.04 -11.19
N GLU A 216 2.16 10.33 -11.34
CA GLU A 216 1.40 10.05 -12.58
C GLU A 216 1.96 10.74 -13.83
N ARG A 217 2.78 11.80 -13.67
CA ARG A 217 3.46 12.45 -14.81
C ARG A 217 4.69 11.69 -15.29
N GLU A 218 5.19 10.77 -14.48
CA GLU A 218 6.37 9.95 -14.74
C GLU A 218 6.03 8.46 -14.84
N ILE A 219 4.75 8.11 -14.70
CA ILE A 219 4.31 6.73 -14.85
C ILE A 219 4.52 6.28 -16.30
N PRO A 220 5.01 5.05 -16.55
CA PRO A 220 5.22 4.57 -17.90
C PRO A 220 3.93 4.54 -18.73
N ASP A 221 4.04 4.83 -20.02
CA ASP A 221 2.94 4.72 -20.99
C ASP A 221 2.22 3.37 -20.87
N GLY A 222 0.90 3.37 -21.05
CA GLY A 222 0.11 2.15 -20.90
C GLY A 222 -0.21 1.76 -19.46
N THR A 223 0.37 2.42 -18.45
CA THR A 223 0.22 2.02 -17.05
C THR A 223 -0.92 2.76 -16.36
N ALA A 224 -1.84 2.01 -15.75
CA ALA A 224 -2.89 2.57 -14.90
C ALA A 224 -2.53 2.44 -13.41
N VAL A 225 -3.17 3.26 -12.58
CA VAL A 225 -3.14 3.13 -11.12
C VAL A 225 -4.26 2.19 -10.68
N LEU A 226 -3.91 1.15 -9.93
CA LEU A 226 -4.84 0.21 -9.30
C LEU A 226 -4.86 0.48 -7.79
N GLY A 227 -5.76 1.36 -7.37
CA GLY A 227 -5.99 1.72 -5.98
C GLY A 227 -6.77 0.65 -5.22
N ILE A 228 -6.33 0.30 -4.01
CA ILE A 228 -7.03 -0.63 -3.13
C ILE A 228 -7.24 0.03 -1.77
N ASP A 229 -8.51 0.19 -1.39
CA ASP A 229 -8.88 0.76 -0.09
C ASP A 229 -8.37 -0.09 1.08
N GLU A 230 -8.25 0.56 2.23
CA GLU A 230 -7.98 -0.13 3.49
C GLU A 230 -9.07 -1.18 3.80
N HIS A 231 -8.66 -2.29 4.41
CA HIS A 231 -9.52 -3.43 4.69
C HIS A 231 -10.31 -3.94 3.47
N THR A 232 -9.70 -3.86 2.28
CA THR A 232 -10.29 -4.31 1.01
C THR A 232 -9.29 -5.20 0.27
N ALA A 233 -9.81 -6.17 -0.47
CA ALA A 233 -9.04 -7.11 -1.25
C ALA A 233 -9.58 -7.24 -2.68
N LEU A 234 -8.67 -7.31 -3.64
CA LEU A 234 -8.94 -7.72 -5.02
C LEU A 234 -8.43 -9.14 -5.21
N THR A 235 -9.30 -10.08 -5.59
CA THR A 235 -8.91 -11.43 -6.03
C THR A 235 -8.99 -11.49 -7.55
N ILE A 236 -7.88 -11.85 -8.20
CA ILE A 236 -7.84 -12.19 -9.63
C ILE A 236 -7.62 -13.71 -9.72
N ASP A 237 -8.68 -14.43 -10.08
CA ASP A 237 -8.66 -15.89 -10.24
C ASP A 237 -8.46 -16.25 -11.71
N LEU A 238 -7.27 -16.76 -12.04
CA LEU A 238 -6.91 -17.06 -13.42
C LEU A 238 -7.61 -18.34 -13.90
N GLY A 239 -7.73 -19.33 -13.02
CA GLY A 239 -8.42 -20.59 -13.33
C GLY A 239 -9.91 -20.40 -13.56
N ALA A 240 -10.56 -19.58 -12.73
CA ALA A 240 -11.97 -19.22 -12.89
C ALA A 240 -12.22 -18.07 -13.87
N SER A 241 -11.15 -17.42 -14.36
CA SER A 241 -11.21 -16.23 -15.23
C SER A 241 -12.13 -15.13 -14.69
N SER A 242 -12.00 -14.84 -13.39
CA SER A 242 -12.87 -13.90 -12.68
C SER A 242 -12.09 -12.96 -11.76
N VAL A 243 -12.73 -11.83 -11.45
CA VAL A 243 -12.22 -10.82 -10.53
C VAL A 243 -13.30 -10.53 -9.49
N THR A 244 -12.92 -10.53 -8.21
CA THR A 244 -13.84 -10.29 -7.10
C THR A 244 -13.24 -9.28 -6.13
N VAL A 245 -14.06 -8.32 -5.69
CA VAL A 245 -13.71 -7.37 -4.62
C VAL A 245 -14.36 -7.81 -3.32
N ALA A 246 -13.59 -7.89 -2.24
CA ALA A 246 -14.06 -8.24 -0.91
C ALA A 246 -13.54 -7.25 0.14
N GLY A 247 -14.16 -7.24 1.33
CA GLY A 247 -13.78 -6.35 2.42
C GLY A 247 -14.75 -5.19 2.61
N LYS A 248 -14.25 -4.02 2.99
CA LYS A 248 -15.08 -2.87 3.43
C LYS A 248 -15.21 -1.75 2.41
N GLY A 249 -14.25 -1.59 1.51
CA GLY A 249 -14.15 -0.47 0.59
C GLY A 249 -14.28 -0.91 -0.87
N ALA A 250 -13.48 -0.26 -1.72
CA ALA A 250 -13.46 -0.47 -3.16
C ALA A 250 -12.04 -0.68 -3.70
N VAL A 251 -12.00 -1.15 -4.95
CA VAL A 251 -10.83 -1.15 -5.81
C VAL A 251 -11.07 -0.11 -6.89
N THR A 252 -10.14 0.82 -7.06
CA THR A 252 -10.24 1.92 -8.02
C THR A 252 -9.24 1.72 -9.15
N ILE A 253 -9.73 1.73 -10.39
CA ILE A 253 -8.89 1.83 -11.58
C ILE A 253 -8.84 3.30 -11.96
N ARG A 254 -7.66 3.90 -11.91
CA ARG A 254 -7.44 5.29 -12.32
C ARG A 254 -6.47 5.34 -13.48
N ILE A 255 -6.93 5.93 -14.58
CA ILE A 255 -6.13 6.12 -15.79
C ILE A 255 -5.72 7.60 -15.83
N PRO A 256 -4.42 7.91 -15.68
CA PRO A 256 -3.94 9.29 -15.66
C PRO A 256 -4.45 10.12 -16.84
N GLY A 257 -5.04 11.27 -16.54
CA GLY A 257 -5.59 12.18 -17.55
C GLY A 257 -6.93 11.76 -18.19
N ILE A 258 -7.46 10.58 -17.88
CA ILE A 258 -8.74 10.09 -18.43
C ILE A 258 -9.83 10.06 -17.35
N GLY A 259 -9.57 9.43 -16.22
CA GLY A 259 -10.54 9.33 -15.13
C GLY A 259 -10.37 8.08 -14.29
N GLU A 260 -11.33 7.86 -13.38
CA GLU A 260 -11.32 6.71 -12.47
C GLU A 260 -12.66 5.96 -12.46
N THR A 261 -12.60 4.66 -12.16
CA THR A 261 -13.75 3.78 -12.00
C THR A 261 -13.54 2.88 -10.80
N ALA A 262 -14.52 2.82 -9.90
CA ALA A 262 -14.46 2.01 -8.69
C ALA A 262 -15.32 0.75 -8.79
N LEU A 263 -14.79 -0.36 -8.27
CA LEU A 263 -15.50 -1.61 -8.02
C LEU A 263 -15.61 -1.80 -6.50
N HIS A 264 -16.82 -1.78 -5.97
CA HIS A 264 -17.06 -1.89 -4.53
C HIS A 264 -17.07 -3.34 -4.06
N SER A 265 -16.82 -3.55 -2.76
CA SER A 265 -16.94 -4.87 -2.12
C SER A 265 -18.24 -5.59 -2.49
N GLY A 266 -18.11 -6.88 -2.82
CA GLY A 266 -19.18 -7.72 -3.35
C GLY A 266 -19.28 -7.73 -4.88
N ALA A 267 -18.58 -6.82 -5.58
CA ALA A 267 -18.51 -6.87 -7.03
C ALA A 267 -17.72 -8.10 -7.51
N THR A 268 -18.29 -8.78 -8.51
CA THR A 268 -17.66 -9.88 -9.22
C THR A 268 -17.88 -9.68 -10.72
N GLU A 269 -16.83 -9.78 -11.52
CA GLU A 269 -16.90 -9.74 -12.98
C GLU A 269 -15.90 -10.70 -13.64
N SER A 270 -15.99 -10.87 -14.95
CA SER A 270 -15.01 -11.67 -15.69
C SER A 270 -13.67 -10.95 -15.77
N LEU A 271 -12.56 -11.70 -15.82
CA LEU A 271 -11.22 -11.14 -16.00
C LEU A 271 -11.10 -10.34 -17.30
N ALA A 272 -11.78 -10.77 -18.37
CA ALA A 272 -11.80 -10.04 -19.63
C ALA A 272 -12.50 -8.67 -19.51
N THR A 273 -13.64 -8.61 -18.79
CA THR A 273 -14.34 -7.35 -18.50
C THR A 273 -13.46 -6.42 -17.68
N PHE A 274 -12.82 -6.95 -16.64
CA PHE A 274 -11.90 -6.19 -15.80
C PHE A 274 -10.73 -5.63 -16.62
N ALA A 275 -10.08 -6.48 -17.44
CA ALA A 275 -8.98 -6.08 -18.31
C ALA A 275 -9.38 -5.01 -19.34
N ALA A 276 -10.60 -5.08 -19.90
CA ALA A 276 -11.10 -4.09 -20.84
C ALA A 276 -11.20 -2.68 -20.25
N ARG A 277 -11.35 -2.55 -18.92
CA ARG A 277 -11.35 -1.24 -18.23
C ARG A 277 -10.01 -0.50 -18.33
N PHE A 278 -8.92 -1.24 -18.58
CA PHE A 278 -7.59 -0.69 -18.79
C PHE A 278 -7.33 -0.32 -20.26
N GLY A 279 -8.27 -0.62 -21.17
CA GLY A 279 -8.08 -0.41 -22.62
C GLY A 279 -7.80 1.04 -23.00
N ALA A 280 -8.32 2.02 -22.24
CA ALA A 280 -8.00 3.42 -22.45
C ALA A 280 -6.57 3.81 -22.01
N ALA A 281 -5.94 3.01 -21.13
CA ALA A 281 -4.52 3.17 -20.81
C ALA A 281 -3.64 2.63 -21.94
N ALA A 282 -4.04 1.51 -22.58
CA ALA A 282 -3.32 0.92 -23.70
C ALA A 282 -3.26 1.88 -24.91
N GLY A 283 -2.10 2.50 -25.12
CA GLY A 283 -1.88 3.50 -26.18
C GLY A 283 -2.10 4.95 -25.76
N ALA A 284 -2.46 5.21 -24.50
CA ALA A 284 -2.42 6.57 -23.96
C ALA A 284 -0.95 7.01 -23.81
N PRO A 285 -0.51 8.09 -24.49
CA PRO A 285 0.78 8.67 -24.20
C PRO A 285 0.79 9.20 -22.77
N ARG A 286 1.95 9.21 -22.11
CA ARG A 286 2.18 9.89 -20.84
C ARG A 286 1.45 11.22 -20.87
N ALA A 287 0.63 11.47 -19.85
CA ALA A 287 -0.14 12.70 -19.78
C ALA A 287 0.82 13.90 -19.91
N ALA A 288 0.87 14.49 -21.11
CA ALA A 288 1.48 15.79 -21.33
C ALA A 288 0.49 16.82 -20.80
N LEU A 289 0.36 16.87 -19.48
CA LEU A 289 -0.26 18.00 -18.84
C LEU A 289 0.63 19.21 -19.13
N PRO A 290 0.04 20.38 -19.43
CA PRO A 290 0.82 21.60 -19.62
C PRO A 290 1.80 21.73 -18.45
N PRO A 291 3.03 22.23 -18.68
CA PRO A 291 4.02 22.34 -17.63
C PRO A 291 3.37 23.04 -16.45
N THR A 292 3.06 22.27 -15.42
CA THR A 292 2.65 22.81 -14.13
C THR A 292 3.94 23.18 -13.41
N ASP A 293 4.76 23.98 -14.10
CA ASP A 293 5.74 24.87 -13.52
C ASP A 293 5.10 26.23 -13.24
N THR A 294 3.79 26.34 -13.43
CA THR A 294 2.99 27.00 -12.42
C THR A 294 2.62 25.95 -11.37
N LEU A 295 3.50 25.76 -10.39
CA LEU A 295 3.01 26.05 -9.05
C LEU A 295 2.16 27.30 -9.25
N VAL A 296 0.83 27.24 -9.06
CA VAL A 296 0.23 28.42 -8.48
C VAL A 296 1.11 28.59 -7.25
N PRO A 297 2.05 29.58 -7.22
CA PRO A 297 2.68 29.87 -5.95
C PRO A 297 1.48 29.99 -5.01
N PRO A 298 1.52 29.47 -3.76
CA PRO A 298 0.49 29.88 -2.80
C PRO A 298 0.37 31.38 -3.01
N SER A 299 -0.81 31.80 -3.51
CA SER A 299 -1.02 33.15 -4.02
C SER A 299 -0.39 34.02 -2.96
N LYS A 300 0.68 34.74 -3.33
CA LYS A 300 1.55 35.54 -2.44
C LYS A 300 0.67 35.90 -1.25
N PRO A 301 0.89 35.37 -0.03
CA PRO A 301 -0.14 35.44 1.01
C PRO A 301 -0.62 36.87 1.00
N GLU A 302 -1.89 37.05 0.61
CA GLU A 302 -2.55 38.35 0.72
C GLU A 302 -2.18 38.80 2.12
N PRO A 303 -1.43 39.91 2.31
CA PRO A 303 -1.01 40.31 3.64
C PRO A 303 -2.29 40.60 4.42
N GLY A 304 -2.77 39.61 5.19
CA GLY A 304 -4.11 39.64 5.79
C GLY A 304 -4.87 38.33 5.84
N ALA A 305 -4.60 37.34 4.97
CA ALA A 305 -5.21 36.00 5.05
C ALA A 305 -4.12 35.00 5.47
N ASP A 306 -3.95 34.59 6.72
CA ASP A 306 -4.96 34.42 7.76
C ASP A 306 -4.30 34.44 9.16
N ILE A 307 -3.57 35.54 9.44
CA ILE A 307 -2.94 35.75 10.76
C ILE A 307 -4.00 35.72 11.87
N ARG A 308 -5.23 36.14 11.57
CA ARG A 308 -6.37 36.11 12.49
C ARG A 308 -6.74 34.68 12.89
N VAL A 309 -6.97 33.76 11.96
CA VAL A 309 -7.31 32.37 12.32
C VAL A 309 -6.14 31.66 12.99
N ALA A 310 -4.91 31.91 12.56
CA ALA A 310 -3.72 31.34 13.20
C ALA A 310 -3.58 31.82 14.66
N VAL A 311 -3.73 33.12 14.91
CA VAL A 311 -3.69 33.72 16.25
C VAL A 311 -4.85 33.21 17.11
N GLU A 312 -6.07 33.15 16.58
CA GLU A 312 -7.24 32.64 17.30
C GLU A 312 -7.06 31.16 17.73
N ARG A 313 -6.44 30.33 16.89
CA ARG A 313 -6.10 28.94 17.24
C ARG A 313 -5.02 28.86 18.32
N LEU A 314 -3.99 29.70 18.25
CA LEU A 314 -2.94 29.76 19.28
C LEU A 314 -3.49 30.27 20.62
N ILE A 315 -4.43 31.22 20.59
CA ILE A 315 -5.14 31.70 21.78
C ILE A 315 -5.96 30.57 22.41
N ALA A 316 -6.70 29.80 21.61
CA ALA A 316 -7.46 28.65 22.09
C ALA A 316 -6.53 27.58 22.71
N LEU A 317 -5.42 27.27 22.05
CA LEU A 317 -4.43 26.30 22.54
C LEU A 317 -3.78 26.76 23.86
N ARG A 318 -3.47 28.06 23.97
CA ARG A 318 -2.97 28.68 25.20
C ARG A 318 -4.00 28.59 26.33
N ALA A 319 -5.29 28.82 26.03
CA ALA A 319 -6.36 28.70 27.03
C ALA A 319 -6.48 27.25 27.55
N THR A 320 -6.39 26.25 26.67
CA THR A 320 -6.36 24.83 27.05
C THR A 320 -5.16 24.51 27.93
N ALA A 321 -3.95 24.96 27.55
CA ALA A 321 -2.75 24.76 28.34
C ALA A 321 -2.87 25.36 29.76
N ARG A 322 -3.49 26.55 29.90
CA ARG A 322 -3.78 27.16 31.21
C ARG A 322 -4.80 26.36 32.02
N ALA A 323 -5.87 25.88 31.40
CA ALA A 323 -6.89 25.06 32.07
C ALA A 323 -6.30 23.74 32.62
N GLU A 324 -5.33 23.17 31.90
CA GLU A 324 -4.60 21.96 32.27
C GLU A 324 -3.39 22.23 33.20
N ARG A 325 -3.18 23.48 33.63
CA ARG A 325 -2.03 23.91 34.46
C ARG A 325 -0.65 23.66 33.83
N ARG A 326 -0.59 23.54 32.49
CA ARG A 326 0.65 23.48 31.70
C ARG A 326 1.17 24.90 31.41
N PHE A 327 1.65 25.58 32.45
CA PHE A 327 2.01 26.99 32.37
C PHE A 327 3.21 27.27 31.43
N SER A 328 4.20 26.38 31.39
CA SER A 328 5.33 26.47 30.45
C SER A 328 4.88 26.51 28.99
N ASP A 329 3.88 25.69 28.65
CA ASP A 329 3.38 25.57 27.28
C ASP A 329 2.53 26.80 26.93
N ALA A 330 1.76 27.31 27.90
CA ALA A 330 1.00 28.55 27.74
C ALA A 330 1.91 29.77 27.50
N ASP A 331 3.08 29.81 28.13
CA ASP A 331 4.08 30.87 27.97
C ASP A 331 4.80 30.75 26.62
N ALA A 332 5.21 29.55 26.22
CA ALA A 332 5.80 29.31 24.89
C ALA A 332 4.85 29.68 23.74
N ILE A 333 3.55 29.40 23.91
CA ILE A 333 2.53 29.79 22.92
C ILE A 333 2.36 31.32 22.89
N ARG A 334 2.45 32.01 24.04
CA ARG A 334 2.41 33.47 24.10
C ARG A 334 3.58 34.10 23.35
N GLU A 335 4.79 33.60 23.58
CA GLU A 335 6.00 34.07 22.88
C GLU A 335 5.88 33.86 21.37
N ALA A 336 5.33 32.72 20.93
CA ALA A 336 5.07 32.45 19.53
C ALA A 336 4.04 33.42 18.92
N ILE A 337 2.98 33.79 19.65
CA ILE A 337 2.02 34.80 19.22
C ILE A 337 2.69 36.18 19.11
N GLU A 338 3.50 36.58 20.10
CA GLU A 338 4.20 37.86 20.11
C GLU A 338 5.25 37.96 18.99
N ALA A 339 5.92 36.85 18.66
CA ALA A 339 6.86 36.75 17.54
C ALA A 339 6.19 36.93 16.16
N LEU A 340 4.86 36.75 16.06
CA LEU A 340 4.07 37.07 14.87
C LEU A 340 3.68 38.56 14.79
N GLY A 341 4.21 39.41 15.67
CA GLY A 341 3.89 40.83 15.73
C GLY A 341 2.51 41.10 16.34
N VAL A 342 1.99 40.18 17.15
CA VAL A 342 0.67 40.31 17.78
C VAL A 342 0.84 40.69 19.25
N GLU A 343 0.16 41.74 19.67
CA GLU A 343 0.07 42.11 21.08
C GLU A 343 -1.17 41.48 21.69
N LEU A 344 -0.98 40.77 22.81
CA LEU A 344 -2.02 40.03 23.50
C LEU A 344 -2.32 40.66 24.87
N VAL A 345 -3.58 41.06 25.07
CA VAL A 345 -4.10 41.61 26.32
C VAL A 345 -5.05 40.59 26.94
N ASP A 346 -4.67 40.04 28.08
CA ASP A 346 -5.52 39.11 28.84
C ASP A 346 -6.62 39.90 29.58
N GLU A 347 -7.89 39.62 29.28
CA GLU A 347 -9.05 40.17 29.99
C GLU A 347 -9.79 39.07 30.79
N PRO A 348 -10.60 39.43 31.80
CA PRO A 348 -11.37 38.45 32.57
C PRO A 348 -12.36 37.61 31.75
N THR A 349 -12.73 38.07 30.54
CA THR A 349 -13.68 37.39 29.64
C THR A 349 -13.02 36.69 28.45
N GLY A 350 -11.69 36.78 28.32
CA GLY A 350 -10.94 36.20 27.20
C GLY A 350 -9.69 37.01 26.86
N ALA A 351 -8.89 36.55 25.90
CA ALA A 351 -7.74 37.31 25.41
C ALA A 351 -8.15 38.17 24.21
N ARG A 352 -7.87 39.48 24.29
CA ARG A 352 -8.00 40.42 23.18
C ARG A 352 -6.63 40.59 22.52
N TRP A 353 -6.57 40.72 21.20
CA TRP A 353 -5.31 40.91 20.50
C TRP A 353 -5.39 41.97 19.40
N SER A 354 -4.23 42.57 19.09
CA SER A 354 -4.04 43.52 18.00
C SER A 354 -2.69 43.28 17.31
N LEU A 355 -2.58 43.61 16.02
CA LEU A 355 -1.30 43.61 15.33
C LEU A 355 -0.49 44.84 15.76
N ARG A 356 0.77 44.66 16.10
CA ARG A 356 1.73 45.76 16.26
C ARG A 356 1.99 46.35 14.88
N SER A 357 1.69 47.63 14.73
CA SER A 357 1.96 48.43 13.54
C SER A 357 3.45 48.63 13.32
#